data_AF-A0A914BV66-F1
#
_entry.id   AF-A0A914BV66-F1
#
_cell.length_a   1.000
_cell.length_b   1.000
_cell.length_c   1.000
_cell.angle_alpha   90.00
_cell.angle_beta   90.00
_cell.angle_gamma   90.00
#
_symmetry.space_group_name_H-M   'P 1'
#
loop_
_entity.id
_entity.type
_entity.pdbx_description
1 polymer ?
#
loop_
_entity_poly.entity_id
_entity_poly.type
_entity_poly.pdbx_seq_one_letter_code
_entity_poly.pdbx_strand_id
1 'polypeptide(L)'
;MSEKKVVKKKKAPASESQSDGRVTTFDQRTITEFKEAFGLMDVDKDGIISADDVKNIFEMNGISIPDSQANSMVKEAGAALNFTVFLTLFGERLTGTDPEKTIIEAFENFDLKQEGSIPEEELLRVLKYKKGKPLDETEIQNMYKGNPPIANGKVDYKAFAHVISTGGDDKK
;
A
#
# COMPACT_ATOMS: atom_id res chain seq x y z
N MET A 1 12.57 35.11 -55.47
CA MET A 1 11.53 34.97 -54.45
C MET A 1 11.92 33.81 -53.55
N SER A 2 11.91 34.05 -52.23
CA SER A 2 12.57 33.21 -51.23
C SER A 2 11.71 32.01 -50.80
N GLU A 3 12.25 30.80 -50.91
CA GLU A 3 11.62 29.58 -50.36
C GLU A 3 11.85 29.50 -48.84
N LYS A 4 10.76 29.61 -48.08
CA LYS A 4 10.76 29.44 -46.62
C LYS A 4 10.91 27.95 -46.28
N LYS A 5 12.01 27.59 -45.61
CA LYS A 5 12.17 26.31 -44.90
C LYS A 5 11.16 26.20 -43.77
N VAL A 6 10.24 25.24 -43.85
CA VAL A 6 9.38 24.84 -42.73
C VAL A 6 10.14 23.80 -41.89
N VAL A 7 10.58 24.21 -40.69
CA VAL A 7 11.19 23.32 -39.70
C VAL A 7 10.08 22.52 -39.01
N LYS A 8 9.99 21.21 -39.29
CA LYS A 8 9.14 20.29 -38.54
C LYS A 8 9.71 20.10 -37.12
N LYS A 9 9.03 20.65 -36.11
CA LYS A 9 9.26 20.35 -34.69
C LYS A 9 9.11 18.85 -34.45
N LYS A 10 10.18 18.18 -33.99
CA LYS A 10 10.12 16.81 -33.45
C LYS A 10 9.29 16.85 -32.16
N LYS A 11 8.15 16.17 -32.15
CA LYS A 11 7.41 15.83 -30.92
C LYS A 11 8.30 14.89 -30.09
N ALA A 12 8.52 15.23 -28.83
CA ALA A 12 9.09 14.33 -27.84
C ALA A 12 8.18 13.10 -27.66
N PRO A 13 8.72 11.89 -27.42
CA PRO A 13 7.88 10.75 -27.10
C PRO A 13 7.18 11.01 -25.76
N ALA A 14 5.85 10.90 -25.76
CA ALA A 14 5.07 10.86 -24.54
C ALA A 14 5.57 9.68 -23.70
N SER A 15 5.90 9.94 -22.44
CA SER A 15 6.20 8.91 -21.46
C SER A 15 4.97 8.00 -21.37
N GLU A 16 5.07 6.80 -21.94
CA GLU A 16 4.17 5.70 -21.63
C GLU A 16 4.26 5.50 -20.12
N SER A 17 3.18 5.84 -19.42
CA SER A 17 2.93 5.39 -18.07
C SER A 17 2.94 3.86 -18.13
N GLN A 18 4.08 3.26 -17.77
CA GLN A 18 4.16 1.83 -17.54
C GLN A 18 3.25 1.55 -16.34
N SER A 19 2.02 1.14 -16.62
CA SER A 19 1.23 0.38 -15.67
C SER A 19 2.02 -0.89 -15.39
N ASP A 20 2.67 -0.95 -14.22
CA ASP A 20 3.29 -2.16 -13.72
C ASP A 20 2.18 -3.20 -13.58
N GLY A 21 2.03 -4.06 -14.59
CA GLY A 21 1.04 -5.13 -14.66
C GLY A 21 1.36 -6.26 -13.70
N ARG A 22 1.71 -5.94 -12.46
CA ARG A 22 1.72 -6.90 -11.36
C ARG A 22 0.27 -7.19 -11.01
N VAL A 23 -0.27 -8.23 -11.65
CA VAL A 23 -1.47 -8.89 -11.15
C VAL A 23 -1.14 -9.39 -9.75
N THR A 24 -1.70 -8.73 -8.74
CA THR A 24 -1.62 -9.21 -7.37
C THR A 24 -2.25 -10.59 -7.29
N THR A 25 -1.40 -11.59 -7.08
CA THR A 25 -1.87 -12.96 -6.85
C THR A 25 -2.16 -13.08 -5.36
N PHE A 26 -3.42 -12.83 -4.99
CA PHE A 26 -3.90 -13.11 -3.66
C PHE A 26 -4.04 -14.62 -3.46
N ASP A 27 -3.72 -15.12 -2.27
CA ASP A 27 -4.01 -16.52 -1.96
C ASP A 27 -5.52 -16.76 -1.82
N GLN A 28 -5.94 -18.02 -1.87
CA GLN A 28 -7.36 -18.37 -1.90
C GLN A 28 -8.10 -17.99 -0.60
N ARG A 29 -7.38 -17.94 0.53
CA ARG A 29 -7.95 -17.51 1.82
C ARG A 29 -8.23 -16.01 1.80
N THR A 30 -7.25 -15.22 1.37
CA THR A 30 -7.33 -13.76 1.22
C THR A 30 -8.43 -13.37 0.23
N ILE A 31 -8.55 -14.08 -0.89
CA ILE A 31 -9.67 -13.87 -1.84
C ILE A 31 -11.03 -14.14 -1.17
N THR A 32 -11.11 -15.16 -0.32
CA THR A 32 -12.34 -15.49 0.40
C THR A 32 -12.71 -14.39 1.39
N GLU A 33 -11.74 -13.91 2.18
CA GLU A 33 -11.93 -12.79 3.12
C GLU A 33 -12.36 -11.51 2.39
N PHE A 34 -11.71 -11.17 1.27
CA PHE A 34 -12.12 -10.02 0.47
C PHE A 34 -13.52 -10.18 -0.13
N LYS A 35 -13.91 -11.40 -0.50
CA LYS A 35 -15.25 -11.67 -1.02
C LYS A 35 -16.33 -11.54 0.05
N GLU A 36 -16.04 -11.97 1.27
CA GLU A 36 -16.93 -11.77 2.42
C GLU A 36 -17.04 -10.28 2.77
N ALA A 37 -15.92 -9.57 2.84
CA ALA A 37 -15.91 -8.13 3.06
C ALA A 37 -16.69 -7.39 1.97
N PHE A 38 -16.45 -7.71 0.70
CA PHE A 38 -17.20 -7.13 -0.42
C PHE A 38 -18.71 -7.42 -0.29
N GLY A 39 -19.10 -8.64 0.08
CA GLY A 39 -20.50 -8.99 0.29
C GLY A 39 -21.17 -8.33 1.50
N LEU A 40 -20.40 -7.82 2.46
CA LEU A 40 -20.90 -6.97 3.54
C LEU A 40 -21.05 -5.51 3.10
N MET A 41 -20.24 -5.09 2.13
CA MET A 41 -20.26 -3.73 1.60
C MET A 41 -21.35 -3.55 0.55
N ASP A 42 -21.54 -4.52 -0.35
CA ASP A 42 -22.55 -4.57 -1.40
C ASP A 42 -23.92 -4.97 -0.79
N VAL A 43 -24.64 -3.97 -0.26
CA VAL A 43 -25.86 -4.19 0.54
C VAL A 43 -27.01 -4.64 -0.36
N ASP A 44 -27.12 -4.05 -1.55
CA ASP A 44 -28.17 -4.38 -2.51
C ASP A 44 -27.86 -5.62 -3.38
N LYS A 45 -26.62 -6.10 -3.33
CA LYS A 45 -26.12 -7.33 -3.97
C LYS A 45 -26.15 -7.26 -5.49
N ASP A 46 -25.96 -6.07 -6.06
CA ASP A 46 -25.90 -5.89 -7.50
C ASP A 46 -24.48 -6.19 -8.08
N GLY A 47 -23.50 -6.41 -7.20
CA GLY A 47 -22.11 -6.71 -7.54
C GLY A 47 -21.23 -5.49 -7.74
N ILE A 48 -21.71 -4.28 -7.40
CA ILE A 48 -21.04 -2.99 -7.56
C ILE A 48 -21.24 -2.16 -6.28
N ILE A 49 -20.15 -1.77 -5.62
CA ILE A 49 -20.25 -0.88 -4.46
C ILE A 49 -20.61 0.54 -4.93
N SER A 50 -21.83 0.95 -4.65
CA SER A 50 -22.36 2.28 -4.96
C SER A 50 -22.13 3.30 -3.83
N ALA A 51 -22.43 4.57 -4.09
CA ALA A 51 -22.35 5.60 -3.05
C ALA A 51 -23.39 5.36 -1.93
N ASP A 52 -24.53 4.77 -2.27
CA ASP A 52 -25.56 4.43 -1.30
C ASP A 52 -25.13 3.24 -0.43
N ASP A 53 -24.43 2.24 -0.99
CA ASP A 53 -23.82 1.17 -0.21
C ASP A 53 -22.80 1.69 0.81
N VAL A 54 -21.90 2.58 0.37
CA VAL A 54 -20.94 3.23 1.27
C VAL A 54 -21.67 3.95 2.41
N LYS A 55 -22.71 4.73 2.09
CA LYS A 55 -23.51 5.41 3.13
C LYS A 55 -24.15 4.43 4.10
N ASN A 56 -24.76 3.36 3.59
CA ASN A 56 -25.38 2.33 4.41
C ASN A 56 -24.38 1.70 5.38
N ILE A 57 -23.16 1.39 4.92
CA ILE A 57 -22.09 0.86 5.77
C ILE A 57 -21.72 1.85 6.88
N PHE A 58 -21.53 3.12 6.55
CA PHE A 58 -21.20 4.14 7.56
C PHE A 58 -22.34 4.28 8.57
N GLU A 59 -23.60 4.29 8.12
CA GLU A 59 -24.77 4.38 8.98
C GLU A 59 -24.91 3.15 9.90
N MET A 60 -24.60 1.94 9.40
CA MET A 60 -24.53 0.71 10.21
C MET A 60 -23.47 0.80 11.32
N ASN A 61 -22.41 1.59 11.09
CA ASN A 61 -21.37 1.88 12.09
C ASN A 61 -21.69 3.11 12.95
N GLY A 62 -22.89 3.69 12.83
CA GLY A 62 -23.34 4.85 13.60
C GLY A 62 -22.80 6.20 13.11
N ILE A 63 -22.23 6.24 11.90
CA ILE A 63 -21.65 7.44 11.30
C ILE A 63 -22.50 7.84 10.08
N SER A 64 -23.02 9.06 10.04
CA SER A 64 -23.68 9.59 8.84
C SER A 64 -22.68 10.43 8.04
N ILE A 65 -22.48 10.08 6.77
CA ILE A 65 -21.62 10.84 5.85
C ILE A 65 -22.45 11.52 4.77
N PRO A 66 -22.05 12.72 4.28
CA PRO A 66 -22.76 13.40 3.22
C PRO A 66 -22.58 12.69 1.87
N ASP A 67 -23.56 12.84 0.97
CA ASP A 67 -23.53 12.27 -0.38
C ASP A 67 -22.29 12.65 -1.17
N SER A 68 -21.76 13.87 -0.96
CA SER A 68 -20.55 14.34 -1.62
C SER A 68 -19.33 13.52 -1.23
N GLN A 69 -19.23 13.11 0.04
CA GLN A 69 -18.14 12.30 0.56
C GLN A 69 -18.26 10.86 0.05
N ALA A 70 -19.44 10.25 0.14
CA ALA A 70 -19.67 8.90 -0.38
C ALA A 70 -19.38 8.81 -1.89
N ASN A 71 -19.85 9.79 -2.66
CA ASN A 71 -19.53 9.88 -4.09
C ASN A 71 -18.04 10.09 -4.36
N SER A 72 -17.33 10.84 -3.51
CA SER A 72 -15.88 11.03 -3.65
C SER A 72 -15.14 9.72 -3.41
N MET A 73 -15.54 8.93 -2.41
CA MET A 73 -14.92 7.64 -2.09
C MET A 73 -15.10 6.64 -3.24
N VAL A 74 -16.30 6.55 -3.81
CA VAL A 74 -16.55 5.66 -4.96
C VAL A 74 -15.82 6.15 -6.22
N LYS A 75 -15.71 7.48 -6.41
CA LYS A 75 -14.98 8.06 -7.54
C LYS A 75 -13.47 7.87 -7.49
N GLU A 76 -12.89 7.67 -6.30
CA GLU A 76 -11.45 7.39 -6.15
C GLU A 76 -11.04 6.11 -6.91
N ALA A 77 -11.96 5.17 -7.07
CA ALA A 77 -11.77 3.96 -7.85
C ALA A 77 -11.60 4.19 -9.36
N GLY A 78 -12.01 5.36 -9.88
CA GLY A 78 -11.95 5.70 -11.31
C GLY A 78 -12.86 4.88 -12.24
N ALA A 79 -13.52 3.85 -11.74
CA ALA A 79 -14.43 2.96 -12.45
C ALA A 79 -15.51 2.41 -11.50
N ALA A 80 -16.48 1.65 -12.03
CA ALA A 80 -17.44 0.95 -11.19
C ALA A 80 -16.72 -0.02 -10.24
N LEU A 81 -16.96 0.12 -8.94
CA LEU A 81 -16.36 -0.69 -7.87
C LEU A 81 -16.94 -2.11 -7.82
N ASN A 82 -16.71 -2.89 -8.86
CA ASN A 82 -16.98 -4.33 -8.84
C ASN A 82 -15.87 -5.07 -8.09
N PHE A 83 -16.11 -6.34 -7.78
CA PHE A 83 -15.16 -7.16 -7.02
C PHE A 83 -13.74 -7.22 -7.62
N THR A 84 -13.63 -7.21 -8.95
CA THR A 84 -12.33 -7.21 -9.62
C THR A 84 -11.59 -5.90 -9.40
N VAL A 85 -12.26 -4.75 -9.53
CA VAL A 85 -11.67 -3.43 -9.26
C VAL A 85 -11.33 -3.29 -7.78
N PHE A 86 -12.18 -3.79 -6.90
CA PHE A 86 -11.90 -3.85 -5.46
C PHE A 86 -10.60 -4.61 -5.16
N LEU A 87 -10.44 -5.82 -5.70
CA LEU A 87 -9.18 -6.58 -5.57
C LEU A 87 -7.98 -5.84 -6.17
N THR A 88 -8.15 -5.16 -7.31
CA THR A 88 -7.06 -4.37 -7.91
C THR A 88 -6.68 -3.20 -7.01
N LEU A 89 -7.63 -2.46 -6.44
CA LEU A 89 -7.34 -1.32 -5.55
C LEU A 89 -6.68 -1.78 -4.25
N PHE A 90 -7.19 -2.83 -3.62
CA PHE A 90 -6.53 -3.45 -2.47
C PHE A 90 -5.18 -4.02 -2.86
N GLY A 91 -5.06 -4.56 -4.08
CA GLY A 91 -3.82 -5.05 -4.65
C GLY A 91 -2.79 -3.96 -4.76
N GLU A 92 -3.12 -2.84 -5.39
CA GLU A 92 -2.25 -1.67 -5.56
C GLU A 92 -1.83 -1.06 -4.22
N ARG A 93 -2.73 -1.05 -3.23
CA ARG A 93 -2.43 -0.55 -1.87
C ARG A 93 -1.61 -1.54 -1.03
N LEU A 94 -1.74 -2.85 -1.27
CA LEU A 94 -0.96 -3.91 -0.61
C LEU A 94 0.33 -4.26 -1.37
N THR A 95 0.48 -3.88 -2.64
CA THR A 95 1.70 -4.04 -3.44
C THR A 95 2.71 -2.97 -3.10
N GLY A 96 3.28 -3.11 -1.93
CA GLY A 96 4.48 -2.37 -1.54
C GLY A 96 5.33 -3.15 -0.55
N THR A 97 4.75 -4.15 0.11
CA THR A 97 5.37 -4.82 1.25
C THR A 97 5.45 -6.31 0.99
N ASP A 98 6.64 -6.88 1.14
CA ASP A 98 6.82 -8.32 1.19
C ASP A 98 5.99 -8.92 2.34
N PRO A 99 5.57 -10.20 2.27
CA PRO A 99 4.91 -10.86 3.39
C PRO A 99 5.74 -10.72 4.67
N GLU A 100 5.08 -10.57 5.83
CA GLU A 100 5.75 -10.40 7.13
C GLU A 100 6.85 -11.46 7.34
N LYS A 101 6.56 -12.71 6.97
CA LYS A 101 7.51 -13.83 7.03
C LYS A 101 8.77 -13.57 6.20
N THR A 102 8.64 -13.07 4.97
CA THR A 102 9.76 -12.77 4.08
C THR A 102 10.61 -11.63 4.62
N ILE A 103 9.98 -10.64 5.24
CA ILE A 103 10.66 -9.53 5.91
C ILE A 103 11.45 -10.04 7.11
N ILE A 104 10.85 -10.91 7.94
CA ILE A 104 11.51 -11.54 9.09
C ILE A 104 12.72 -12.37 8.63
N GLU A 105 12.54 -13.24 7.64
CA GLU A 105 13.63 -14.06 7.05
C GLU A 105 14.77 -13.19 6.51
N ALA A 106 14.46 -12.01 5.96
CA ALA A 106 15.48 -11.07 5.53
C ALA A 106 16.29 -10.50 6.72
N PHE A 107 15.65 -10.20 7.85
CA PHE A 107 16.30 -9.72 9.07
C PHE A 107 17.09 -10.81 9.81
N GLU A 108 16.61 -12.06 9.79
CA GLU A 108 17.31 -13.21 10.38
C GLU A 108 18.72 -13.41 9.80
N ASN A 109 18.96 -13.01 8.54
CA ASN A 109 20.29 -13.04 7.94
C ASN A 109 21.31 -12.09 8.62
N PHE A 110 20.84 -11.10 9.39
CA PHE A 110 21.68 -10.17 10.15
C PHE A 110 21.78 -10.55 11.63
N ASP A 111 20.81 -11.31 12.14
CA ASP A 111 20.79 -11.83 13.51
C ASP A 111 21.51 -13.17 13.60
N LEU A 112 22.84 -13.15 13.47
CA LEU A 112 23.69 -14.36 13.55
C LEU A 112 23.52 -15.13 14.87
N LYS A 113 23.01 -14.48 15.91
CA LYS A 113 22.82 -15.05 17.25
C LYS A 113 21.40 -15.52 17.51
N GLN A 114 20.47 -15.30 16.59
CA GLN A 114 19.03 -15.59 16.73
C GLN A 114 18.44 -14.99 18.01
N GLU A 115 18.85 -13.77 18.36
CA GLU A 115 18.34 -13.04 19.52
C GLU A 115 16.92 -12.48 19.30
N GLY A 116 16.40 -12.50 18.08
CA GLY A 116 15.12 -11.86 17.73
C GLY A 116 15.23 -10.34 17.58
N SER A 117 16.45 -9.79 17.68
CA SER A 117 16.71 -8.36 17.57
C SER A 117 18.02 -8.09 16.85
N ILE A 118 18.10 -6.93 16.18
CA ILE A 118 19.34 -6.44 15.56
C ILE A 118 19.71 -5.07 16.12
N PRO A 119 20.99 -4.68 16.09
CA PRO A 119 21.38 -3.31 16.41
C PRO A 119 20.66 -2.30 15.50
N GLU A 120 20.23 -1.18 16.07
CA GLU A 120 19.59 -0.08 15.32
C GLU A 120 20.47 0.44 14.18
N GLU A 121 21.77 0.50 14.41
CA GLU A 121 22.77 0.87 13.41
C GLU A 121 22.78 -0.07 12.20
N GLU A 122 22.54 -1.37 12.39
CA GLU A 122 22.46 -2.33 11.30
C GLU A 122 21.14 -2.19 10.52
N LEU A 123 20.02 -1.89 11.19
CA LEU A 123 18.77 -1.52 10.51
C LEU A 123 18.99 -0.30 9.61
N LEU A 124 19.53 0.79 10.16
CA LEU A 124 19.81 2.01 9.39
C LEU A 124 20.77 1.77 8.24
N ARG A 125 21.79 0.92 8.44
CA ARG A 125 22.74 0.55 7.40
C ARG A 125 22.06 -0.19 6.25
N VAL A 126 21.16 -1.12 6.56
CA VAL A 126 20.38 -1.85 5.54
C VAL A 126 19.46 -0.90 4.78
N LEU A 127 18.72 -0.05 5.49
CA LEU A 127 17.77 0.90 4.89
C LEU A 127 18.44 1.98 4.03
N LYS A 128 19.69 2.39 4.34
CA LYS A 128 20.43 3.42 3.62
C LYS A 128 21.36 2.90 2.52
N TYR A 129 21.86 1.66 2.63
CA TYR A 129 22.98 1.21 1.80
C TYR A 129 22.82 -0.17 1.16
N LYS A 130 21.82 -0.98 1.53
CA LYS A 130 21.56 -2.24 0.80
C LYS A 130 20.78 -2.00 -0.49
N LYS A 131 20.95 -2.93 -1.44
CA LYS A 131 20.41 -2.87 -2.80
C LYS A 131 18.92 -2.50 -2.82
N GLY A 132 18.61 -1.38 -3.47
CA GLY A 132 17.27 -0.81 -3.57
C GLY A 132 17.34 0.70 -3.75
N LYS A 133 16.20 1.39 -3.66
CA LYS A 133 16.16 2.85 -3.48
C LYS A 133 16.50 3.12 -2.00
N PRO A 134 17.65 3.72 -1.67
CA PRO A 134 17.99 4.01 -0.29
C PRO A 134 16.99 5.03 0.29
N LEU A 135 16.61 4.83 1.55
CA LEU A 135 15.74 5.78 2.24
C LEU A 135 16.49 7.08 2.49
N ASP A 136 15.88 8.21 2.13
CA ASP A 136 16.41 9.53 2.41
C ASP A 136 16.19 9.93 3.88
N GLU A 137 16.81 11.04 4.31
CA GLU A 137 16.68 11.52 5.69
C GLU A 137 15.24 11.79 6.10
N THR A 138 14.38 12.24 5.18
CA THR A 138 12.97 12.52 5.44
C THR A 138 12.20 11.23 5.66
N GLU A 139 12.44 10.22 4.83
CA GLU A 139 11.83 8.90 4.94
C GLU A 139 12.26 8.21 6.25
N ILE A 140 13.54 8.31 6.64
CA ILE A 140 14.03 7.82 7.93
C ILE A 140 13.38 8.58 9.10
N GLN A 141 13.28 9.90 9.04
CA GLN A 141 12.61 10.70 10.08
C GLN A 141 11.14 10.31 10.22
N ASN A 142 10.46 10.04 9.10
CA ASN A 142 9.07 9.57 9.11
C ASN A 142 8.93 8.17 9.71
N MET A 143 9.89 7.27 9.49
CA MET A 143 9.93 5.96 10.16
C MET A 143 9.92 6.13 11.69
N TYR A 144 10.73 7.03 12.24
CA TYR A 144 10.78 7.28 13.69
C TYR A 144 9.50 7.91 14.24
N LYS A 145 8.76 8.70 13.45
CA LYS A 145 7.45 9.22 13.86
C LYS A 145 6.42 8.11 14.06
N GLY A 146 6.58 6.98 13.37
CA GLY A 146 5.77 5.77 13.54
C GLY A 146 6.08 4.97 14.81
N ASN A 147 6.93 5.50 15.70
CA ASN A 147 7.30 4.89 16.98
C ASN A 147 7.73 3.41 16.83
N PRO A 148 8.79 3.14 16.03
CA PRO A 148 9.21 1.79 15.71
C PRO A 148 9.63 1.04 17.00
N PRO A 149 9.54 -0.30 17.01
CA PRO A 149 9.87 -1.13 18.17
C PRO A 149 11.39 -1.20 18.41
N ILE A 150 11.95 -0.07 18.84
CA ILE A 150 13.37 0.13 19.14
C ILE A 150 13.49 0.37 20.63
N ALA A 151 14.24 -0.49 21.31
CA ALA A 151 14.52 -0.39 22.74
C ALA A 151 16.00 -0.67 23.01
N ASN A 152 16.64 0.18 23.82
CA ASN A 152 18.05 0.04 24.20
C ASN A 152 19.02 -0.08 22.99
N GLY A 153 18.75 0.62 21.89
CA GLY A 153 19.55 0.58 20.67
C GLY A 153 19.43 -0.73 19.87
N LYS A 154 18.45 -1.57 20.22
CA LYS A 154 18.11 -2.79 19.48
C LYS A 154 16.70 -2.67 18.91
N VAL A 155 16.53 -3.21 17.71
CA VAL A 155 15.27 -3.27 16.97
C VAL A 155 14.73 -4.70 17.11
N ASP A 156 13.50 -4.84 17.60
CA ASP A 156 12.76 -6.10 17.45
C ASP A 156 12.25 -6.17 16.01
N TYR A 157 12.95 -6.94 15.17
CA TYR A 157 12.63 -7.00 13.74
C TYR A 157 11.33 -7.77 13.44
N LYS A 158 10.83 -8.58 14.38
CA LYS A 158 9.53 -9.26 14.22
C LYS A 158 8.40 -8.26 14.44
N ALA A 159 8.49 -7.49 15.53
CA ALA A 159 7.57 -6.39 15.78
C ALA A 159 7.66 -5.33 14.67
N PHE A 160 8.88 -5.05 14.16
CA PHE A 160 9.08 -4.09 13.07
C PHE A 160 8.42 -4.59 11.78
N ALA A 161 8.63 -5.87 11.41
CA ALA A 161 8.01 -6.50 10.26
C ALA A 161 6.48 -6.46 10.35
N HIS A 162 5.93 -6.70 11.54
CA HIS A 162 4.50 -6.59 11.79
C HIS A 162 3.99 -5.16 11.57
N VAL A 163 4.63 -4.15 12.18
CA VAL A 163 4.22 -2.74 12.02
C VAL A 163 4.21 -2.28 10.57
N ILE A 164 5.16 -2.74 9.75
CA ILE A 164 5.22 -2.36 8.32
C ILE A 164 4.30 -3.22 7.43
N SER A 165 3.94 -4.44 7.84
CA SER A 165 3.05 -5.33 7.08
C SER A 165 1.57 -5.05 7.32
N THR A 166 1.17 -4.70 8.55
CA THR A 166 -0.23 -4.39 8.91
C THR A 166 -0.55 -2.90 8.87
N GLY A 167 0.46 -2.04 8.67
CA GLY A 167 0.29 -0.59 8.62
C GLY A 167 -0.05 -0.05 10.00
N GLY A 168 0.97 0.11 10.84
CA GLY A 168 0.96 0.79 12.14
C GLY A 168 -0.41 0.89 12.79
N ASP A 169 -0.82 -0.14 13.53
CA ASP A 169 -1.98 -0.07 14.42
C ASP A 169 -1.90 1.23 15.25
N ASP A 170 -2.68 2.24 14.86
CA ASP A 170 -3.02 3.40 15.67
C ASP A 170 -3.89 2.91 16.84
N LYS A 171 -3.30 2.15 17.76
CA LYS A 171 -3.85 1.98 19.10
C LYS A 171 -3.47 3.22 19.89
N LYS A 172 -4.34 4.21 19.83
CA LYS A 172 -4.39 5.27 20.83
C LYS A 172 -5.80 5.48 21.35
#